data_AF-A0A3R6D9L9-F1
#
_entry.id   AF-A0A3R6D9L9-F1
#
_cell.length_a   1.000
_cell.length_b   1.000
_cell.length_c   1.000
_cell.angle_alpha   90.00
_cell.angle_beta   90.00
_cell.angle_gamma   90.00
#
_symmetry.space_group_name_H-M   'P 1'
#
loop_
_entity.id
_entity.type
_entity.pdbx_description
1 polymer ?
#
loop_
_entity_poly.entity_id
_entity_poly.type
_entity_poly.pdbx_seq_one_letter_code
_entity_poly.pdbx_strand_id
1 'polypeptide(L)'
;MDKFGDIWLTKGKSNTEALIYRNYKYPDSYYDMNQYLPEDITHGWACRQVPQTPQLLAFPLKDGSSMAIYENEEYKSQKLDVNRLSTDAAYNAEILDKLVNGMDSRFYDSYSVPGCDFPSLEIPAGQYFWTSYVKTETFYKAMSNIQLERNATTTHYGSFFPLKAITPGLNNADSYKGENNAICLRLGEVYLNLAECAAEAGHINEALGYVAAIRKRAGIDKGTGAIGYGLDVYNTLEGVRRLLYNERAAELSQETSVMTTSAVG
;
A
#
# COMPACT_ATOMS: atom_id res chain seq x y z
N MET A 1 -8.72 13.53 -10.94
CA MET A 1 -8.13 12.84 -9.79
C MET A 1 -6.66 12.80 -10.07
N ASP A 2 -5.87 13.32 -9.13
CA ASP A 2 -4.46 13.64 -9.39
C ASP A 2 -3.53 12.62 -8.71
N LYS A 3 -4.02 11.96 -7.65
CA LYS A 3 -3.33 10.88 -6.93
C LYS A 3 -4.17 9.61 -6.86
N PHE A 4 -3.51 8.47 -6.64
CA PHE A 4 -4.18 7.18 -6.48
C PHE A 4 -4.99 7.15 -5.18
N GLY A 5 -4.48 7.72 -4.10
CA GLY A 5 -5.19 7.85 -2.82
C GLY A 5 -6.53 8.62 -2.90
N ASP A 6 -6.67 9.52 -3.88
CA ASP A 6 -7.90 10.32 -4.07
C ASP A 6 -9.10 9.45 -4.46
N ILE A 7 -8.88 8.21 -4.93
CA ILE A 7 -9.94 7.29 -5.34
C ILE A 7 -10.92 7.01 -4.20
N TRP A 8 -10.43 6.89 -2.96
CA TRP A 8 -11.31 6.64 -1.82
C TRP A 8 -11.95 7.93 -1.28
N LEU A 9 -11.28 9.08 -1.43
CA LEU A 9 -11.74 10.37 -0.89
C LEU A 9 -12.68 11.15 -1.83
N THR A 10 -12.57 10.92 -3.14
CA THR A 10 -13.31 11.69 -4.16
C THR A 10 -14.75 11.19 -4.28
N LYS A 11 -15.72 12.07 -4.07
CA LYS A 11 -17.16 11.75 -4.08
C LYS A 11 -17.82 12.05 -5.43
N GLY A 12 -18.85 11.28 -5.75
CA GLY A 12 -19.74 11.54 -6.88
C GLY A 12 -19.05 11.40 -8.24
N LYS A 13 -19.51 12.17 -9.23
CA LYS A 13 -19.09 12.04 -10.64
C LYS A 13 -17.62 12.40 -10.91
N SER A 14 -16.94 13.05 -9.96
CA SER A 14 -15.51 13.36 -10.06
C SER A 14 -14.64 12.12 -9.87
N ASN A 15 -15.18 11.05 -9.28
CA ASN A 15 -14.51 9.77 -9.17
C ASN A 15 -14.79 8.94 -10.42
N THR A 16 -13.78 8.82 -11.28
CA THR A 16 -13.88 8.08 -12.54
C THR A 16 -13.42 6.63 -12.44
N GLU A 17 -13.07 6.17 -11.23
CA GLU A 17 -12.51 4.85 -11.01
C GLU A 17 -13.45 3.92 -10.22
N ALA A 18 -14.16 4.44 -9.21
CA ALA A 18 -15.12 3.66 -8.43
C ALA A 18 -16.40 3.35 -9.24
N LEU A 19 -16.70 2.06 -9.43
CA LEU A 19 -17.88 1.59 -10.16
C LEU A 19 -19.00 1.17 -9.22
N ILE A 20 -18.66 0.41 -8.18
CA ILE A 20 -19.58 -0.02 -7.12
C ILE A 20 -18.91 0.31 -5.79
N TYR A 21 -19.59 1.09 -4.95
CA TYR A 21 -19.05 1.55 -3.68
C TYR A 21 -20.14 1.84 -2.66
N ARG A 22 -19.75 1.82 -1.38
CA ARG A 22 -20.53 2.30 -0.24
C ARG A 22 -19.87 3.56 0.31
N ASN A 23 -20.66 4.62 0.48
CA ASN A 23 -20.19 5.83 1.14
C ASN A 23 -20.28 5.66 2.66
N TYR A 24 -19.15 5.80 3.34
CA TYR A 24 -19.11 5.97 4.78
C TYR A 24 -19.05 7.46 5.13
N LYS A 25 -19.87 7.87 6.11
CA LYS A 25 -20.01 9.24 6.57
C LYS A 25 -20.48 9.25 8.03
N TYR A 26 -19.85 10.04 8.88
CA TYR A 26 -20.25 10.22 10.26
C TYR A 26 -21.41 11.23 10.36
N PRO A 27 -22.40 11.05 11.26
CA PRO A 27 -22.59 9.92 12.18
C PRO A 27 -23.42 8.76 11.59
N ASP A 28 -23.92 8.86 10.36
CA ASP A 28 -24.97 7.96 9.86
C ASP A 28 -24.46 6.55 9.52
N SER A 29 -23.31 6.45 8.87
CA SER A 29 -22.73 5.19 8.45
C SER A 29 -21.22 5.33 8.39
N TYR A 30 -20.55 5.31 9.54
CA TYR A 30 -19.09 5.42 9.67
C TYR A 30 -18.47 4.07 10.03
N TYR A 31 -17.14 4.01 10.08
CA TYR A 31 -16.41 2.85 10.58
C TYR A 31 -15.32 3.28 11.56
N ASP A 32 -14.95 2.37 12.45
CA ASP A 32 -13.86 2.61 13.39
C ASP A 32 -12.50 2.40 12.70
N MET A 33 -11.68 3.45 12.64
CA MET A 33 -10.36 3.36 12.02
C MET A 33 -9.29 2.84 12.97
N ASN A 34 -9.57 2.69 14.27
CA ASN A 34 -8.59 2.32 15.29
C ASN A 34 -7.74 1.12 14.85
N GLN A 35 -8.38 0.09 14.29
CA GLN A 35 -7.75 -1.15 13.85
C GLN A 35 -6.66 -0.98 12.77
N TYR A 36 -6.71 0.12 12.01
CA TYR A 36 -5.83 0.43 10.89
C TYR A 36 -4.68 1.37 11.27
N LEU A 37 -4.77 2.00 12.44
CA LEU A 37 -3.86 3.06 12.88
C LEU A 37 -2.92 2.55 14.00
N PRO A 38 -1.73 3.17 14.16
CA PRO A 38 -0.89 2.98 15.34
C PRO A 38 -1.59 3.47 16.62
N GLU A 39 -1.37 2.78 17.75
CA GLU A 39 -2.05 3.08 19.01
C GLU A 39 -1.84 4.53 19.45
N ASP A 40 -0.64 5.07 19.22
CA ASP A 40 -0.28 6.45 19.56
C ASP A 40 -1.25 7.50 19.00
N ILE A 41 -1.95 7.20 17.90
CA ILE A 41 -2.87 8.14 17.25
C ILE A 41 -4.33 7.65 17.29
N THR A 42 -4.64 6.72 18.19
CA THR A 42 -5.99 6.21 18.45
C THR A 42 -6.33 6.25 19.94
N HIS A 43 -7.62 6.21 20.28
CA HIS A 43 -8.10 6.14 21.65
C HIS A 43 -8.58 4.72 22.03
N GLY A 44 -8.14 3.68 21.32
CA GLY A 44 -8.73 2.33 21.43
C GLY A 44 -7.90 1.20 20.82
N TRP A 45 -8.59 0.13 20.39
CA TRP A 45 -7.95 -1.11 19.93
C TRP A 45 -7.27 -0.93 18.56
N ALA A 46 -5.94 -0.83 18.58
CA ALA A 46 -5.12 -0.42 17.44
C ALA A 46 -4.25 -1.52 16.82
N CYS A 47 -3.54 -1.19 15.73
CA CYS A 47 -2.47 -2.01 15.11
C CYS A 47 -2.90 -3.42 14.65
N ARG A 48 -4.13 -3.62 14.18
CA ARG A 48 -4.66 -4.95 13.81
C ARG A 48 -4.51 -5.30 12.34
N GLN A 49 -4.33 -4.28 11.50
CA GLN A 49 -4.28 -4.43 10.05
C GLN A 49 -2.95 -3.89 9.54
N VAL A 50 -1.88 -4.60 9.86
CA VAL A 50 -0.51 -4.27 9.44
C VAL A 50 -0.11 -5.11 8.21
N PRO A 51 0.51 -4.52 7.18
CA PRO A 51 0.95 -5.26 6.02
C PRO A 51 2.12 -6.17 6.35
N GLN A 52 2.15 -7.31 5.65
CA GLN A 52 3.29 -8.22 5.68
C GLN A 52 4.31 -7.85 4.59
N THR A 53 5.56 -8.23 4.77
CA THR A 53 6.65 -7.94 3.82
C THR A 53 6.32 -8.33 2.37
N PRO A 54 5.74 -9.50 2.05
CA PRO A 54 5.39 -9.83 0.66
C PRO A 54 4.39 -8.85 0.05
N GLN A 55 3.46 -8.33 0.85
CA GLN A 55 2.46 -7.36 0.40
C GLN A 55 3.09 -5.98 0.14
N LEU A 56 4.06 -5.56 0.96
CA LEU A 56 4.82 -4.32 0.73
C LEU A 56 5.68 -4.42 -0.54
N LEU A 57 6.29 -5.58 -0.78
CA LEU A 57 7.20 -5.81 -1.90
C LEU A 57 6.51 -6.24 -3.20
N ALA A 58 5.19 -6.42 -3.19
CA ALA A 58 4.41 -6.66 -4.40
C ALA A 58 4.34 -5.42 -5.30
N PHE A 59 4.50 -4.22 -4.73
CA PHE A 59 4.54 -2.97 -5.48
C PHE A 59 5.83 -2.90 -6.30
N PRO A 60 5.78 -2.51 -7.57
CA PRO A 60 6.97 -2.27 -8.36
C PRO A 60 7.70 -1.00 -7.89
N LEU A 61 8.97 -0.90 -8.27
CA LEU A 61 9.74 0.33 -8.17
C LEU A 61 9.24 1.35 -9.22
N LYS A 62 9.67 2.62 -9.09
CA LYS A 62 9.34 3.70 -10.04
C LYS A 62 9.73 3.40 -11.48
N ASP A 63 10.78 2.60 -11.67
CA ASP A 63 11.24 2.14 -12.98
C ASP A 63 10.48 0.91 -13.52
N GLY A 64 9.51 0.39 -12.75
CA GLY A 64 8.70 -0.79 -13.08
C GLY A 64 9.35 -2.13 -12.72
N SER A 65 10.58 -2.12 -12.20
CA SER A 65 11.28 -3.33 -11.77
C SER A 65 10.69 -3.88 -10.46
N SER A 66 10.87 -5.19 -10.23
CA SER A 66 10.20 -5.92 -9.15
C SER A 66 11.15 -6.24 -8.00
N MET A 67 10.70 -5.96 -6.76
CA MET A 67 11.33 -6.40 -5.51
C MET A 67 10.63 -7.62 -4.89
N ALA A 68 9.59 -8.15 -5.55
CA ALA A 68 8.76 -9.18 -4.97
C ALA A 68 9.53 -10.48 -4.70
N ILE A 69 9.14 -11.14 -3.61
CA ILE A 69 9.76 -12.37 -3.14
C ILE A 69 9.10 -13.54 -3.86
N TYR A 70 9.62 -13.90 -5.04
CA TYR A 70 9.21 -15.10 -5.78
C TYR A 70 10.21 -16.25 -5.64
N GLU A 71 9.83 -17.44 -6.09
CA GLU A 71 10.72 -18.61 -6.20
C GLU A 71 11.55 -18.60 -7.52
N ASN A 72 10.99 -18.15 -8.65
CA ASN A 72 11.67 -18.14 -9.95
C ASN A 72 12.54 -16.88 -10.16
N GLU A 73 13.84 -17.06 -10.40
CA GLU A 73 14.85 -15.98 -10.52
C GLU A 73 14.68 -15.08 -11.75
N GLU A 74 14.01 -15.55 -12.82
CA GLU A 74 13.83 -14.79 -14.06
C GLU A 74 13.05 -13.48 -13.84
N TYR A 75 12.12 -13.46 -12.88
CA TYR A 75 11.24 -12.33 -12.59
C TYR A 75 11.70 -11.50 -11.37
N LYS A 76 12.93 -11.73 -10.88
CA LYS A 76 13.50 -11.20 -9.63
C LYS A 76 14.55 -10.10 -9.84
N SER A 77 14.32 -9.16 -10.77
CA SER A 77 15.32 -8.16 -11.15
C SER A 77 15.97 -7.42 -9.97
N GLN A 78 15.25 -7.18 -8.87
CA GLN A 78 15.77 -6.55 -7.65
C GLN A 78 15.31 -7.25 -6.36
N LYS A 79 15.37 -8.59 -6.30
CA LYS A 79 14.89 -9.33 -5.10
C LYS A 79 15.52 -8.86 -3.80
N LEU A 80 14.74 -8.96 -2.73
CA LEU A 80 15.23 -8.82 -1.36
C LEU A 80 16.14 -10.00 -0.99
N ASP A 81 17.40 -9.70 -0.64
CA ASP A 81 18.38 -10.64 -0.13
C ASP A 81 18.36 -10.65 1.40
N VAL A 82 17.62 -11.60 1.96
CA VAL A 82 17.43 -11.74 3.41
C VAL A 82 18.73 -12.06 4.16
N ASN A 83 19.73 -12.67 3.50
CA ASN A 83 21.00 -12.98 4.15
C ASN A 83 21.80 -11.69 4.34
N ARG A 84 21.87 -10.86 3.29
CA ARG A 84 22.54 -9.56 3.37
C ARG A 84 21.87 -8.61 4.36
N LEU A 85 20.55 -8.65 4.49
CA LEU A 85 19.85 -7.82 5.49
C LEU A 85 20.39 -7.97 6.92
N SER A 86 20.85 -9.17 7.26
CA SER A 86 21.36 -9.47 8.62
C SER A 86 22.79 -9.00 8.87
N THR A 87 23.58 -8.73 7.84
CA THR A 87 25.03 -8.50 7.96
C THR A 87 25.55 -7.27 7.22
N ASP A 88 24.80 -6.71 6.28
CA ASP A 88 25.27 -5.68 5.34
C ASP A 88 24.51 -4.37 5.55
N ALA A 89 25.14 -3.44 6.28
CA ALA A 89 24.56 -2.14 6.59
C ALA A 89 24.36 -1.27 5.33
N ALA A 90 25.20 -1.42 4.29
CA ALA A 90 25.05 -0.67 3.05
C ALA A 90 23.84 -1.17 2.26
N TYR A 91 23.63 -2.49 2.21
CA TYR A 91 22.43 -3.07 1.64
C TYR A 91 21.16 -2.65 2.39
N ASN A 92 21.21 -2.59 3.72
CA ASN A 92 20.09 -2.10 4.53
C ASN A 92 19.72 -0.66 4.19
N ALA A 93 20.72 0.21 3.99
CA ALA A 93 20.50 1.59 3.57
C ALA A 93 19.88 1.67 2.16
N GLU A 94 20.33 0.82 1.23
CA GLU A 94 19.77 0.74 -0.13
C GLU A 94 18.29 0.32 -0.11
N ILE A 95 17.93 -0.71 0.67
CA ILE A 95 16.54 -1.17 0.79
C ILE A 95 15.67 -0.10 1.44
N LEU A 96 16.17 0.59 2.47
CA LEU A 96 15.46 1.70 3.08
C LEU A 96 15.21 2.83 2.08
N ASP A 97 16.22 3.22 1.29
CA ASP A 97 16.06 4.24 0.26
C ASP A 97 15.03 3.83 -0.79
N LYS A 98 15.01 2.55 -1.21
CA LYS A 98 13.98 2.04 -2.11
C LYS A 98 12.57 2.15 -1.52
N LEU A 99 12.38 1.77 -0.26
CA LEU A 99 11.07 1.85 0.41
C LEU A 99 10.60 3.29 0.66
N VAL A 100 11.53 4.23 0.86
CA VAL A 100 11.22 5.64 1.15
C VAL A 100 11.07 6.46 -0.13
N ASN A 101 11.89 6.20 -1.15
CA ASN A 101 12.01 7.03 -2.35
C ASN A 101 11.80 6.28 -3.66
N GLY A 102 11.94 4.95 -3.69
CA GLY A 102 12.03 4.15 -4.91
C GLY A 102 10.78 3.40 -5.34
N MET A 103 9.79 3.21 -4.46
CA MET A 103 8.53 2.52 -4.79
C MET A 103 7.63 3.34 -5.72
N ASP A 104 6.71 2.69 -6.43
CA ASP A 104 5.69 3.38 -7.23
C ASP A 104 4.71 4.21 -6.39
N SER A 105 3.97 5.13 -7.01
CA SER A 105 3.10 6.07 -6.30
C SER A 105 2.01 5.38 -5.47
N ARG A 106 1.51 4.24 -5.95
CA ARG A 106 0.48 3.45 -5.26
C ARG A 106 0.96 2.94 -3.92
N PHE A 107 2.24 2.63 -3.77
CA PHE A 107 2.80 2.21 -2.48
C PHE A 107 2.61 3.28 -1.40
N TYR A 108 2.99 4.53 -1.69
CA TYR A 108 2.89 5.64 -0.74
C TYR A 108 1.44 6.10 -0.48
N ASP A 109 0.54 5.91 -1.44
CA ASP A 109 -0.88 6.15 -1.25
C ASP A 109 -1.58 4.98 -0.53
N SER A 110 -0.94 3.80 -0.49
CA SER A 110 -1.48 2.61 0.19
C SER A 110 -0.98 2.48 1.61
N TYR A 111 0.28 2.79 1.88
CA TYR A 111 0.93 2.51 3.15
C TYR A 111 1.72 3.70 3.66
N SER A 112 1.64 3.93 4.97
CA SER A 112 2.54 4.85 5.66
C SER A 112 3.94 4.29 5.69
N VAL A 113 4.91 5.14 5.38
CA VAL A 113 6.33 4.80 5.51
C VAL A 113 6.88 5.52 6.76
N PRO A 114 7.62 4.83 7.65
CA PRO A 114 8.25 5.48 8.79
C PRO A 114 9.15 6.64 8.35
N GLY A 115 8.95 7.82 8.93
CA GLY A 115 9.70 9.02 8.57
C GLY A 115 9.14 9.77 7.36
N CYS A 116 7.92 9.47 6.93
CA CYS A 116 7.19 10.22 5.92
C CYS A 116 5.93 10.88 6.50
N ASP A 117 5.20 11.63 5.66
CA ASP A 117 3.94 12.26 6.02
C ASP A 117 2.89 11.22 6.47
N PHE A 118 2.08 11.60 7.45
CA PHE A 118 0.97 10.79 7.92
C PHE A 118 -0.28 11.65 8.11
N PRO A 119 -1.47 11.22 7.64
CA PRO A 119 -2.65 12.07 7.55
C PRO A 119 -3.41 12.24 8.90
N SER A 120 -2.71 12.57 9.98
CA SER A 120 -3.27 12.78 11.32
C SER A 120 -2.95 14.17 11.87
N LEU A 121 -3.91 14.79 12.56
CA LEU A 121 -3.70 16.06 13.27
C LEU A 121 -2.85 15.92 14.54
N GLU A 122 -2.59 14.69 14.97
CA GLU A 122 -1.72 14.39 16.11
C GLU A 122 -0.24 14.67 15.83
N ILE A 123 0.14 14.66 14.55
CA ILE A 123 1.54 14.87 14.17
C ILE A 123 1.85 16.36 14.30
N PRO A 124 2.87 16.76 15.09
CA PRO A 124 3.22 18.16 15.24
C PRO A 124 3.54 18.80 13.89
N ALA A 125 3.06 20.03 13.68
CA ALA A 125 3.22 20.73 12.41
C ALA A 125 4.69 20.79 11.95
N GLY A 126 4.94 20.40 10.70
CA GLY A 126 6.29 20.37 10.12
C GLY A 126 7.12 19.13 10.46
N GLN A 127 6.54 18.11 11.09
CA GLN A 127 7.22 16.84 11.36
C GLN A 127 6.65 15.69 10.52
N TYR A 128 7.53 14.77 10.15
CA TYR A 128 7.15 13.44 9.65
C TYR A 128 6.85 12.49 10.79
N PHE A 129 6.07 11.44 10.53
CA PHE A 129 5.67 10.50 11.57
C PHE A 129 6.59 9.28 11.62
N TRP A 130 7.08 8.95 12.82
CA TRP A 130 8.05 7.87 13.03
C TRP A 130 7.44 6.67 13.74
N THR A 131 7.00 5.68 12.99
CA THR A 131 6.43 4.41 13.49
C THR A 131 7.48 3.31 13.71
N SER A 132 8.76 3.60 13.50
CA SER A 132 9.89 2.69 13.71
C SER A 132 10.29 2.56 15.18
N TYR A 133 11.25 1.67 15.46
CA TYR A 133 11.83 1.49 16.78
C TYR A 133 13.24 2.07 16.86
N VAL A 134 13.56 2.63 18.02
CA VAL A 134 14.92 3.01 18.40
C VAL A 134 15.37 2.17 19.58
N LYS A 135 16.64 1.75 19.57
CA LYS A 135 17.26 1.08 20.70
C LYS A 135 17.57 2.10 21.80
N THR A 136 17.02 1.91 22.99
CA THR A 136 17.43 2.61 24.20
C THR A 136 18.50 1.78 24.94
N GLU A 137 19.01 2.25 26.07
CA GLU A 137 19.99 1.51 26.87
C GLU A 137 19.49 0.13 27.30
N THR A 138 18.19 -0.02 27.55
CA THR A 138 17.62 -1.21 28.20
C THR A 138 16.55 -1.94 27.38
N PHE A 139 15.91 -1.29 26.39
CA PHE A 139 14.88 -1.91 25.56
C PHE A 139 14.73 -1.17 24.21
N TYR A 140 13.87 -1.67 23.33
CA TYR A 140 13.48 -0.93 22.12
C TYR A 140 12.21 -0.12 22.40
N LYS A 141 12.22 1.18 22.07
CA LYS A 141 11.06 2.06 22.22
C LYS A 141 10.57 2.49 20.84
N ALA A 142 9.25 2.48 20.64
CA ALA A 142 8.65 3.05 19.43
C ALA A 142 9.01 4.55 19.36
N MET A 143 9.41 5.03 18.18
CA MET A 143 9.79 6.43 18.00
C MET A 143 8.57 7.35 18.12
N SER A 144 7.38 6.87 17.77
CA SER A 144 6.10 7.57 17.92
C SER A 144 5.78 7.91 19.38
N ASN A 145 6.06 6.98 20.31
CA ASN A 145 5.96 7.22 21.74
C ASN A 145 6.85 8.39 22.20
N ILE A 146 8.05 8.50 21.62
CA ILE A 146 8.98 9.59 21.93
C ILE A 146 8.48 10.88 21.30
N GLN A 147 8.09 10.82 20.02
CA GLN A 147 7.66 11.97 19.23
C GLN A 147 6.39 12.64 19.78
N LEU A 148 5.43 11.83 20.23
CA LEU A 148 4.12 12.29 20.69
C LEU A 148 4.01 12.34 22.21
N GLU A 149 5.11 12.07 22.93
CA GLU A 149 5.16 11.99 24.39
C GLU A 149 4.10 11.02 24.97
N ARG A 150 3.96 9.86 24.32
CA ARG A 150 2.98 8.82 24.64
C ARG A 150 3.64 7.52 25.10
N ASN A 151 2.81 6.62 25.63
CA ASN A 151 3.20 5.28 26.03
C ASN A 151 2.18 4.25 25.51
N ALA A 152 2.12 4.09 24.19
CA ALA A 152 1.44 2.97 23.55
C ALA A 152 1.94 1.64 24.11
N THR A 153 1.01 0.75 24.39
CA THR A 153 1.24 -0.58 24.98
C THR A 153 1.35 -1.68 23.92
N THR A 154 0.78 -1.43 22.74
CA THR A 154 0.73 -2.31 21.59
C THR A 154 2.05 -2.24 20.86
N THR A 155 2.59 -3.41 20.53
CA THR A 155 3.79 -3.52 19.72
C THR A 155 3.45 -3.23 18.26
N HIS A 156 4.23 -2.39 17.58
CA HIS A 156 4.12 -2.18 16.14
C HIS A 156 4.73 -3.38 15.40
N TYR A 157 3.90 -4.37 15.07
CA TYR A 157 4.29 -5.54 14.28
C TYR A 157 4.47 -5.15 12.81
N GLY A 158 5.58 -4.47 12.50
CA GLY A 158 5.82 -3.83 11.21
C GLY A 158 5.45 -2.36 11.26
N SER A 159 6.38 -1.50 10.89
CA SER A 159 6.28 -0.06 11.05
C SER A 159 5.41 0.63 9.98
N PHE A 160 4.70 -0.14 9.15
CA PHE A 160 3.88 0.36 8.04
C PHE A 160 2.41 0.20 8.40
N PHE A 161 1.58 1.18 8.06
CA PHE A 161 0.14 1.17 8.34
C PHE A 161 -0.66 1.50 7.07
N PRO A 162 -1.85 0.92 6.89
CA PRO A 162 -2.71 1.20 5.76
C PRO A 162 -3.16 2.66 5.73
N LEU A 163 -3.24 3.26 4.54
CA LEU A 163 -3.69 4.63 4.30
C LEU A 163 -5.00 4.70 3.50
N LYS A 164 -5.31 3.71 2.66
CA LYS A 164 -6.53 3.73 1.82
C LYS A 164 -7.80 3.80 2.65
N ALA A 165 -7.79 3.22 3.85
CA ALA A 165 -8.90 3.20 4.79
C ALA A 165 -8.84 4.34 5.83
N ILE A 166 -7.96 5.33 5.69
CA ILE A 166 -7.78 6.40 6.68
C ILE A 166 -8.38 7.69 6.17
N THR A 167 -9.29 8.27 6.97
CA THR A 167 -9.82 9.61 6.74
C THR A 167 -8.80 10.63 7.21
N PRO A 168 -8.29 11.50 6.31
CA PRO A 168 -7.30 12.49 6.70
C PRO A 168 -7.84 13.53 7.67
N GLY A 169 -6.94 14.08 8.49
CA GLY A 169 -7.26 15.25 9.30
C GLY A 169 -8.11 14.95 10.54
N LEU A 170 -8.06 13.71 11.03
CA LEU A 170 -8.64 13.35 12.32
C LEU A 170 -7.57 13.35 13.42
N ASN A 171 -8.02 13.63 14.65
CA ASN A 171 -7.21 13.53 15.86
C ASN A 171 -7.45 12.16 16.54
N ASN A 172 -6.73 11.90 17.62
CA ASN A 172 -6.81 10.67 18.40
C ASN A 172 -8.24 10.38 18.92
N ALA A 173 -8.95 11.40 19.38
CA ALA A 173 -10.32 11.28 19.90
C ALA A 173 -11.37 11.01 18.81
N ASP A 174 -11.06 11.34 17.56
CA ASP A 174 -11.96 11.23 16.41
C ASP A 174 -11.65 10.02 15.52
N SER A 175 -10.68 9.17 15.89
CA SER A 175 -10.25 8.01 15.08
C SER A 175 -11.36 6.98 14.83
N TYR A 176 -12.46 7.00 15.60
CA TYR A 176 -13.64 6.15 15.38
C TYR A 176 -14.59 6.70 14.31
N LYS A 177 -14.37 7.91 13.78
CA LYS A 177 -15.27 8.63 12.86
C LYS A 177 -14.86 8.46 11.40
N GLY A 178 -14.44 7.26 11.01
CA GLY A 178 -13.97 6.99 9.65
C GLY A 178 -15.03 7.33 8.59
N GLU A 179 -14.64 8.18 7.65
CA GLU A 179 -15.38 8.56 6.44
C GLU A 179 -14.57 8.24 5.19
N ASN A 180 -15.16 7.46 4.29
CA ASN A 180 -14.49 7.10 3.04
C ASN A 180 -15.45 6.45 2.04
N ASN A 181 -15.06 6.33 0.78
CA ASN A 181 -15.78 5.48 -0.18
C ASN A 181 -15.19 4.07 -0.11
N ALA A 182 -15.90 3.12 0.49
CA ALA A 182 -15.50 1.72 0.45
C ALA A 182 -15.88 1.13 -0.91
N ILE A 183 -14.86 0.87 -1.72
CA ILE A 183 -15.01 0.43 -3.10
C ILE A 183 -15.13 -1.10 -3.11
N CYS A 184 -16.19 -1.59 -3.77
CA CYS A 184 -16.40 -3.01 -4.01
C CYS A 184 -15.95 -3.43 -5.41
N LEU A 185 -15.97 -2.50 -6.38
CA LEU A 185 -15.49 -2.73 -7.75
C LEU A 185 -14.99 -1.41 -8.33
N ARG A 186 -13.82 -1.44 -8.97
CA ARG A 186 -13.26 -0.29 -9.68
C ARG A 186 -12.56 -0.65 -10.98
N LEU A 187 -12.30 0.36 -11.80
CA LEU A 187 -11.71 0.21 -13.12
C LEU A 187 -10.38 -0.56 -13.13
N GLY A 188 -9.51 -0.36 -12.13
CA GLY A 188 -8.25 -1.11 -12.02
C GLY A 188 -8.46 -2.63 -11.91
N GLU A 189 -9.49 -3.08 -11.17
CA GLU A 189 -9.84 -4.50 -11.08
C GLU A 189 -10.36 -5.05 -12.41
N VAL A 190 -11.15 -4.26 -13.14
CA VAL A 190 -11.65 -4.65 -14.47
C VAL A 190 -10.49 -4.87 -15.44
N TYR A 191 -9.49 -3.98 -15.45
CA TYR A 191 -8.29 -4.16 -16.27
C TYR A 191 -7.49 -5.41 -15.89
N LEU A 192 -7.37 -5.72 -14.59
CA LEU A 192 -6.70 -6.94 -14.13
C LEU A 192 -7.45 -8.21 -14.56
N ASN A 193 -8.78 -8.21 -14.45
CA ASN A 193 -9.62 -9.32 -14.92
C ASN A 193 -9.49 -9.51 -16.44
N LEU A 194 -9.50 -8.42 -17.22
CA LEU A 194 -9.28 -8.47 -18.67
C LEU A 194 -7.88 -8.97 -19.02
N ALA A 195 -6.85 -8.53 -18.30
CA ALA A 195 -5.47 -8.98 -18.50
C ALA A 195 -5.33 -10.48 -18.26
N GLU A 196 -5.95 -11.00 -17.19
CA GLU A 196 -5.97 -12.42 -16.88
C GLU A 196 -6.68 -13.22 -17.98
N CYS A 197 -7.88 -12.82 -18.37
CA CYS A 197 -8.62 -13.49 -19.46
C CYS A 197 -7.86 -13.47 -20.79
N ALA A 198 -7.27 -12.33 -21.17
CA ALA A 198 -6.48 -12.20 -22.39
C ALA A 198 -5.25 -13.11 -22.35
N ALA A 199 -4.54 -13.18 -21.22
CA ALA A 199 -3.38 -14.04 -21.07
C ALA A 199 -3.76 -15.52 -21.23
N GLU A 200 -4.80 -15.97 -20.54
CA GLU A 200 -5.30 -17.34 -20.60
C GLU A 200 -5.87 -17.72 -21.97
N ALA A 201 -6.33 -16.74 -22.75
CA ALA A 201 -6.72 -16.92 -24.15
C ALA A 201 -5.53 -16.91 -25.14
N GLY A 202 -4.30 -16.75 -24.66
CA GLY A 202 -3.09 -16.70 -25.49
C GLY A 202 -2.76 -15.31 -26.06
N HIS A 203 -3.51 -14.27 -25.68
CA HIS A 203 -3.30 -12.88 -26.11
C HIS A 203 -2.35 -12.13 -25.17
N ILE A 204 -1.10 -12.58 -25.09
CA ILE A 204 -0.09 -12.07 -24.14
C ILE A 204 0.16 -10.56 -24.28
N ASN A 205 0.30 -10.04 -25.50
CA ASN A 205 0.54 -8.61 -25.72
C ASN A 205 -0.65 -7.75 -25.29
N GLU A 206 -1.88 -8.24 -25.46
CA GLU A 206 -3.08 -7.56 -25.00
C GLU A 206 -3.14 -7.53 -23.46
N ALA A 207 -2.85 -8.67 -22.82
CA ALA A 207 -2.78 -8.77 -21.37
C ALA A 207 -1.78 -7.78 -20.76
N LEU A 208 -0.56 -7.72 -21.31
CA LEU A 208 0.46 -6.77 -20.88
C LEU A 208 0.07 -5.31 -21.20
N GLY A 209 -0.71 -5.07 -22.26
CA GLY A 209 -1.28 -3.76 -22.59
C GLY A 209 -2.24 -3.24 -21.52
N TYR A 210 -3.10 -4.11 -20.96
CA TYR A 210 -3.98 -3.74 -19.86
C TYR A 210 -3.19 -3.43 -18.57
N VAL A 211 -2.16 -4.22 -18.24
CA VAL A 211 -1.28 -3.90 -17.10
C VAL A 211 -0.49 -2.62 -17.33
N ALA A 212 -0.03 -2.35 -18.56
CA ALA A 212 0.64 -1.11 -18.91
C ALA A 212 -0.26 0.13 -18.69
N ALA A 213 -1.57 0.02 -18.94
CA ALA A 213 -2.52 1.10 -18.64
C ALA A 213 -2.58 1.41 -17.14
N ILE A 214 -2.59 0.38 -16.30
CA ILE A 214 -2.54 0.51 -14.84
C ILE A 214 -1.22 1.18 -14.40
N ARG A 215 -0.08 0.67 -14.86
CA ARG A 215 1.26 1.19 -14.51
C ARG A 215 1.47 2.63 -14.98
N LYS A 216 0.98 2.96 -16.18
CA LYS A 216 0.99 4.34 -16.70
C LYS A 216 0.18 5.28 -15.81
N ARG A 217 -1.01 4.88 -15.37
CA ARG A 217 -1.84 5.68 -14.45
C ARG A 217 -1.14 5.85 -13.09
N ALA A 218 -0.42 4.83 -12.62
CA ALA A 218 0.38 4.89 -11.40
C ALA A 218 1.67 5.75 -11.54
N GLY A 219 1.94 6.33 -12.72
CA GLY A 219 3.10 7.18 -12.94
C GLY A 219 4.43 6.41 -12.95
N ILE A 220 4.40 5.10 -13.21
CA ILE A 220 5.62 4.30 -13.39
C ILE A 220 6.29 4.72 -14.69
N ASP A 221 7.61 4.85 -14.66
CA ASP A 221 8.39 5.23 -15.83
C ASP A 221 8.26 4.17 -16.93
N LYS A 222 8.04 4.63 -18.16
CA LYS A 222 7.94 3.70 -19.29
C LYS A 222 9.24 2.92 -19.52
N GLY A 223 10.39 3.50 -19.20
CA GLY A 223 11.68 2.85 -19.39
C GLY A 223 11.93 2.38 -20.83
N THR A 224 12.70 1.30 -20.97
CA THR A 224 13.02 0.65 -22.24
C THR A 224 12.11 -0.56 -22.49
N GLY A 225 12.10 -1.08 -23.72
CA GLY A 225 11.27 -2.22 -24.12
C GLY A 225 10.21 -1.86 -25.16
N ALA A 226 9.62 -2.90 -25.77
CA ALA A 226 8.53 -2.72 -26.74
C ALA A 226 7.24 -2.30 -26.03
N ILE A 227 7.00 -2.87 -24.84
CA ILE A 227 5.86 -2.55 -23.98
C ILE A 227 6.25 -1.44 -22.99
N GLY A 228 7.41 -1.60 -22.32
CA GLY A 228 7.89 -0.72 -21.28
C GLY A 228 7.30 -1.03 -19.90
N TYR A 229 7.48 -0.10 -18.96
CA TYR A 229 7.01 -0.17 -17.57
C TYR A 229 7.52 -1.39 -16.80
N GLY A 230 8.67 -1.95 -17.19
CA GLY A 230 9.22 -3.19 -16.63
C GLY A 230 8.42 -4.45 -17.00
N LEU A 231 7.59 -4.41 -18.05
CA LEU A 231 6.68 -5.50 -18.42
C LEU A 231 7.26 -6.50 -19.42
N ASP A 232 8.27 -6.11 -20.20
CA ASP A 232 8.79 -6.94 -21.30
C ASP A 232 9.38 -8.28 -20.83
N VAL A 233 9.82 -8.39 -19.58
CA VAL A 233 10.35 -9.63 -18.99
C VAL A 233 9.26 -10.69 -18.75
N TYR A 234 7.98 -10.30 -18.79
CA TYR A 234 6.83 -11.17 -18.53
C TYR A 234 6.14 -11.64 -19.81
N ASN A 235 6.80 -11.60 -20.97
CA ASN A 235 6.23 -11.87 -22.29
C ASN A 235 5.89 -13.36 -22.58
N THR A 236 5.64 -14.15 -21.54
CA THR A 236 5.20 -15.54 -21.60
C THR A 236 3.93 -15.71 -20.75
N LEU A 237 3.15 -16.77 -20.98
CA LEU A 237 1.97 -17.05 -20.16
C LEU A 237 2.31 -17.19 -18.67
N GLU A 238 3.40 -17.90 -18.33
CA GLU A 238 3.86 -18.02 -16.95
C GLU A 238 4.29 -16.66 -16.38
N GLY A 239 5.02 -15.86 -17.16
CA GLY A 239 5.42 -14.51 -16.77
C GLY A 239 4.22 -13.62 -16.45
N VAL A 240 3.21 -13.58 -17.32
CA VAL A 240 1.99 -12.78 -17.08
C VAL A 240 1.24 -13.26 -15.85
N ARG A 241 1.10 -14.57 -15.64
CA ARG A 241 0.47 -15.11 -14.41
C ARG A 241 1.19 -14.64 -13.15
N ARG A 242 2.53 -14.69 -13.15
CA ARG A 242 3.35 -14.19 -12.04
C ARG A 242 3.13 -12.70 -11.82
N LEU A 243 3.31 -11.90 -12.87
CA LEU A 243 3.05 -10.46 -12.86
C LEU A 243 1.68 -10.13 -12.25
N LEU A 244 0.61 -10.80 -12.69
CA LEU A 244 -0.76 -10.54 -12.24
C LEU A 244 -0.96 -10.83 -10.75
N TYR A 245 -0.26 -11.81 -10.15
CA TYR A 245 -0.34 -12.01 -8.69
C TYR A 245 0.15 -10.78 -7.92
N ASN A 246 1.30 -10.21 -8.31
CA ASN A 246 1.81 -9.01 -7.67
C ASN A 246 1.00 -7.78 -8.01
N GLU A 247 0.67 -7.60 -9.29
CA GLU A 247 -0.05 -6.41 -9.72
C GLU A 247 -1.43 -6.36 -9.05
N ARG A 248 -2.11 -7.50 -8.89
CA ARG A 248 -3.33 -7.60 -8.07
C ARG A 248 -3.07 -7.24 -6.62
N ALA A 249 -2.02 -7.80 -6.00
CA ALA A 249 -1.69 -7.52 -4.61
C ALA A 249 -1.38 -6.02 -4.37
N ALA A 250 -0.64 -5.38 -5.27
CA ALA A 250 -0.30 -3.96 -5.19
C ALA A 250 -1.52 -3.07 -5.48
N GLU A 251 -2.20 -3.32 -6.60
CA GLU A 251 -3.34 -2.54 -7.06
C GLU A 251 -4.48 -2.60 -6.03
N LEU A 252 -4.94 -3.81 -5.68
CA LEU A 252 -6.10 -4.05 -4.83
C LEU A 252 -5.77 -4.16 -3.34
N SER A 253 -4.57 -3.72 -2.95
CA SER A 253 -4.10 -3.77 -1.57
C SER A 253 -5.12 -3.14 -0.61
N GLN A 254 -5.44 -3.81 0.50
CA GLN A 254 -6.41 -3.37 1.53
C GLN A 254 -7.88 -3.30 1.11
N GLU A 255 -8.24 -3.77 -0.09
CA GLU A 255 -9.62 -3.66 -0.60
C GLU A 255 -10.43 -4.96 -0.41
N THR A 256 -9.78 -6.06 -0.01
CA THR A 256 -10.39 -7.40 0.09
C THR A 256 -11.30 -7.61 1.30
N SER A 257 -11.48 -6.62 2.17
CA SER A 257 -12.17 -6.75 3.47
C SER A 257 -13.62 -6.20 3.51
N VAL A 258 -14.19 -5.76 2.40
CA VAL A 258 -15.56 -5.19 2.39
C VAL A 258 -16.69 -6.24 2.55
N MET A 259 -16.37 -7.52 2.76
CA MET A 259 -17.37 -8.60 2.96
C MET A 259 -17.44 -9.19 4.37
N THR A 260 -16.82 -8.57 5.37
CA THR A 260 -17.12 -8.91 6.77
C THR A 260 -17.56 -7.66 7.51
N THR A 261 -18.83 -7.31 7.35
CA THR A 261 -19.53 -6.58 8.40
C THR A 261 -19.40 -7.40 9.68
N SER A 262 -18.73 -6.87 10.69
CA SER A 262 -19.00 -7.23 12.08
C SER A 262 -20.43 -6.78 12.41
N ALA A 263 -21.41 -7.55 11.95
CA ALA A 263 -22.67 -7.65 12.65
C ALA A 263 -22.39 -8.48 13.91
N VAL A 264 -21.98 -7.83 14.99
CA VAL A 264 -21.93 -8.47 16.30
C VAL A 264 -22.40 -7.48 17.35
N GLY A 265 -23.61 -7.75 17.87
CA GLY A 265 -24.05 -7.48 19.25
C GLY A 265 -24.31 -6.04 19.63
#